data_AF-A0A1F3C0B7-F1
#
_entry.id   AF-A0A1F3C0B7-F1
#
_cell.length_a   1.000
_cell.length_b   1.000
_cell.length_c   1.000
_cell.angle_alpha   90.00
_cell.angle_beta   90.00
_cell.angle_gamma   90.00
#
_symmetry.space_group_name_H-M   'P 1'
#
loop_
_entity.id
_entity.type
_entity.pdbx_description
1 polymer ?
#
loop_
_entity_poly.entity_id
_entity_poly.type
_entity_poly.pdbx_seq_one_letter_code
_entity_poly.pdbx_strand_id
1 'polypeptide(L)'
;MRYECDPGAQLFWASSENKEFLTAELEAGKTYVVMVDVIMGVMKAHVGLTPVSVSNSEEFNKAKGLINKEAPTITPDDKIEKMNNKLGKFISKQLDAYETTWKNEKNYKHLSTDMAIPEEYLN
;
A
#
# COMPACT_ATOMS: atom_id res chain seq x y z
N MET A 1 -1.46 -9.67 -2.48
CA MET A 1 0.02 -9.57 -2.50
C MET A 1 0.49 -9.61 -1.06
N ARG A 2 1.53 -10.39 -0.76
CA ARG A 2 2.29 -10.25 0.49
C ARG A 2 3.65 -9.67 0.17
N TYR A 3 4.05 -8.65 0.92
CA TYR A 3 5.33 -7.97 0.77
C TYR A 3 5.94 -7.83 2.17
N GLU A 4 7.13 -8.39 2.35
CA GLU A 4 7.92 -8.24 3.57
C GLU A 4 8.79 -7.00 3.41
N CYS A 5 8.91 -6.20 4.45
CA CYS A 5 9.74 -4.99 4.44
C CYS A 5 10.32 -4.70 5.81
N ASP A 6 11.34 -3.86 5.84
CA ASP A 6 11.97 -3.45 7.09
C ASP A 6 10.99 -2.61 7.94
N PRO A 7 11.03 -2.76 9.28
CA PRO A 7 10.23 -1.93 10.18
C PRO A 7 10.68 -0.46 10.15
N GLY A 8 9.82 0.43 10.64
CA GLY A 8 10.03 1.88 10.73
C GLY A 8 9.24 2.66 9.68
N ALA A 9 9.74 3.86 9.38
CA ALA A 9 9.13 4.77 8.43
C ALA A 9 9.25 4.24 6.99
N GLN A 10 8.12 4.06 6.32
CA GLN A 10 8.03 3.55 4.96
C GLN A 10 7.17 4.47 4.08
N LEU A 11 7.45 4.45 2.77
CA LEU A 11 6.62 5.10 1.76
C LEU A 11 6.18 4.07 0.72
N PHE A 12 4.89 3.77 0.71
CA PHE A 12 4.25 2.96 -0.32
C PHE A 12 3.56 3.86 -1.33
N TRP A 13 3.48 3.41 -2.58
CA TRP A 13 2.75 4.14 -3.60
C TRP A 13 2.25 3.24 -4.72
N ALA A 14 1.21 3.70 -5.39
CA ALA A 14 0.64 3.06 -6.56
C ALA A 14 0.47 4.09 -7.68
N SER A 15 0.64 3.62 -8.92
CA SER A 15 0.54 4.45 -10.10
C SER A 15 -0.56 3.96 -11.03
N SER A 16 -1.52 4.84 -11.31
CA SER A 16 -2.44 4.77 -12.45
C SER A 16 -2.36 6.10 -13.21
N GLU A 17 -3.47 6.62 -13.72
CA GLU A 17 -3.61 8.01 -14.17
C GLU A 17 -3.31 9.00 -13.03
N ASN A 18 -3.67 8.65 -11.79
CA ASN A 18 -3.21 9.34 -10.58
C ASN A 18 -1.93 8.71 -10.01
N LYS A 19 -1.36 9.38 -9.01
CA LYS A 19 -0.24 8.90 -8.18
C LYS A 19 -0.68 8.96 -6.74
N GLU A 20 -0.93 7.78 -6.18
CA GLU A 20 -1.41 7.59 -4.81
C GLU A 20 -0.23 7.17 -3.94
N PHE A 21 -0.04 7.87 -2.83
CA PHE A 21 1.03 7.59 -1.88
C PHE A 21 0.43 7.26 -0.52
N LEU A 22 1.16 6.49 0.26
CA LEU A 22 0.80 6.07 1.60
C LEU A 22 2.08 6.11 2.44
N THR A 23 2.13 7.02 3.40
CA THR A 23 3.16 7.00 4.43
C THR A 23 2.81 5.94 5.46
N ALA A 24 3.81 5.32 6.07
CA ALA A 24 3.58 4.28 7.07
C ALA A 24 4.63 4.30 8.17
N GLU A 25 4.21 3.93 9.37
CA GLU A 25 5.08 3.59 10.50
C GLU A 25 4.79 2.12 10.88
N LEU A 26 5.78 1.25 10.67
CA LEU A 26 5.61 -0.20 10.81
C LEU A 26 6.42 -0.77 11.98
N GLU A 27 5.80 -1.58 12.82
CA GLU A 27 6.49 -2.30 13.89
C GLU A 27 7.03 -3.65 13.43
N ALA A 28 8.15 -4.08 14.00
CA ALA A 28 8.77 -5.36 13.69
C ALA A 28 7.83 -6.53 14.05
N GLY A 29 7.69 -7.48 13.12
CA GLY A 29 6.86 -8.68 13.31
C GLY A 29 5.35 -8.43 13.28
N LYS A 30 4.89 -7.22 12.97
CA LYS A 30 3.47 -6.90 12.81
C LYS A 30 3.03 -7.02 11.36
N THR A 31 1.75 -7.37 11.18
CA THR A 31 1.11 -7.41 9.86
C THR A 31 0.17 -6.23 9.72
N TYR A 32 0.25 -5.56 8.57
CA TYR A 32 -0.63 -4.44 8.22
C TYR A 32 -1.33 -4.75 6.90
N VAL A 33 -2.55 -4.23 6.75
CA VAL A 33 -3.37 -4.46 5.56
C VAL A 33 -3.71 -3.13 4.90
N VAL A 34 -3.48 -3.07 3.60
CA VAL A 34 -3.86 -1.93 2.76
C VAL A 34 -4.71 -2.47 1.60
N MET A 35 -5.93 -1.97 1.46
CA MET A 35 -6.74 -2.22 0.28
C MET A 35 -6.28 -1.33 -0.87
N VAL A 36 -6.13 -1.93 -2.05
CA VAL A 36 -5.91 -1.19 -3.30
C VAL A 36 -7.27 -1.01 -3.96
N ASP A 37 -7.78 0.22 -3.94
CA ASP A 37 -9.09 0.55 -4.49
C ASP A 37 -8.96 0.93 -5.96
N VAL A 38 -9.68 0.24 -6.85
CA VAL A 38 -9.82 0.65 -8.25
C VAL A 38 -11.05 1.53 -8.36
N ILE A 39 -10.83 2.83 -8.56
CA ILE A 39 -11.88 3.84 -8.63
C ILE A 39 -12.13 4.14 -10.10
N MET A 40 -13.20 3.55 -10.64
CA MET A 40 -13.65 3.80 -12.00
C MET A 40 -14.50 5.07 -12.06
N GLY A 41 -14.00 6.09 -12.74
CA GLY A 41 -14.79 7.26 -13.14
C GLY A 41 -15.37 7.10 -14.54
N VAL A 42 -16.27 8.02 -14.91
CA VAL A 42 -16.87 8.07 -16.27
C VAL A 42 -15.83 8.23 -17.38
N MET A 43 -14.65 8.80 -17.07
CA MET A 43 -13.57 9.04 -18.04
C MET A 43 -12.18 8.53 -17.63
N LYS A 44 -11.96 8.17 -16.35
CA LYS A 44 -10.61 7.94 -15.80
C LYS A 44 -10.59 6.80 -14.79
N ALA A 45 -9.52 6.02 -14.76
CA ALA A 45 -9.29 5.01 -13.73
C ALA A 45 -8.25 5.50 -12.70
N HIS A 46 -8.69 5.68 -11.45
CA HIS A 46 -7.81 6.03 -10.34
C HIS A 46 -7.52 4.84 -9.44
N VAL A 47 -6.40 4.88 -8.74
CA VAL A 47 -6.04 3.94 -7.68
C VAL A 47 -6.06 4.66 -6.33
N GLY A 48 -6.66 4.02 -5.32
CA GLY A 48 -6.59 4.42 -3.92
C GLY A 48 -5.78 3.41 -3.10
N LEU A 49 -5.17 3.88 -2.02
CA LEU A 49 -4.54 3.06 -0.99
C LEU A 49 -5.27 3.31 0.32
N THR A 50 -5.97 2.31 0.84
CA THR A 50 -6.79 2.42 2.04
C THR A 50 -6.23 1.53 3.15
N PRO A 51 -5.57 2.12 4.17
CA PRO A 51 -5.21 1.41 5.40
C PRO A 51 -6.43 0.78 6.04
N VAL A 52 -6.30 -0.47 6.49
CA VAL A 52 -7.36 -1.21 7.15
C VAL A 52 -7.02 -1.33 8.63
N SER A 53 -7.98 -0.98 9.48
CA SER A 53 -7.90 -1.18 10.93
C SER A 53 -9.06 -2.05 11.41
N VAL A 54 -8.81 -2.85 12.44
CA VAL A 54 -9.83 -3.67 13.11
C VAL A 54 -10.94 -2.84 13.75
N SER A 55 -10.69 -1.55 14.03
CA SER A 55 -11.70 -0.63 14.55
C SER A 55 -12.80 -0.30 13.51
N ASN A 56 -12.50 -0.44 12.22
CA ASN A 56 -13.48 -0.34 11.14
C ASN A 56 -13.94 -1.73 10.70
N SER A 57 -15.00 -2.24 11.34
CA SER A 57 -15.48 -3.61 11.16
C SER A 57 -15.92 -3.92 9.72
N GLU A 58 -16.47 -2.96 8.98
CA GLU A 58 -16.90 -3.17 7.59
C GLU A 58 -15.70 -3.40 6.65
N GLU A 59 -14.75 -2.46 6.66
CA GLU A 59 -13.54 -2.54 5.83
C GLU A 59 -12.69 -3.75 6.22
N PHE A 60 -12.57 -4.03 7.52
CA PHE A 60 -11.82 -5.16 8.01
C PHE A 60 -12.42 -6.50 7.57
N ASN A 61 -13.74 -6.69 7.71
CA ASN A 61 -14.40 -7.92 7.28
C ASN A 61 -14.30 -8.11 5.76
N LYS A 62 -14.41 -7.03 4.98
CA LYS A 62 -14.18 -7.07 3.53
C LYS A 62 -12.74 -7.51 3.20
N ALA A 63 -11.74 -6.90 3.84
CA ALA A 63 -10.34 -7.24 3.63
C ALA A 63 -10.04 -8.70 4.03
N LYS A 64 -10.54 -9.14 5.18
CA LYS A 64 -10.41 -10.52 5.66
C LYS A 64 -11.01 -11.53 4.68
N GLY A 65 -12.19 -11.24 4.14
CA GLY A 65 -12.83 -12.08 3.12
C GLY A 65 -11.99 -12.23 1.86
N LEU A 66 -11.31 -11.15 1.42
CA LEU A 66 -10.41 -11.19 0.26
C LEU A 66 -9.11 -11.95 0.54
N ILE A 67 -8.50 -11.72 1.70
CA ILE A 67 -7.26 -12.40 2.12
C ILE A 67 -7.47 -13.91 2.21
N ASN A 68 -8.61 -14.35 2.75
CA ASN A 68 -8.90 -15.76 2.95
C ASN A 68 -9.38 -16.47 1.68
N LYS A 69 -9.63 -15.74 0.58
CA LYS A 69 -10.15 -16.31 -0.66
C LYS A 69 -9.08 -17.09 -1.43
N GLU A 70 -7.86 -16.57 -1.47
CA GLU A 70 -6.77 -17.14 -2.26
C GLU A 70 -5.44 -16.97 -1.52
N ALA A 71 -4.50 -17.91 -1.75
CA ALA A 71 -3.17 -17.80 -1.19
C ALA A 71 -2.48 -16.50 -1.67
N PRO A 72 -1.68 -15.84 -0.81
CA PRO A 72 -1.04 -14.59 -1.18
C PRO A 72 -0.05 -14.80 -2.32
N THR A 73 -0.15 -13.97 -3.36
CA THR A 73 0.93 -13.84 -4.33
C THR A 73 2.15 -13.22 -3.64
N ILE A 74 3.26 -13.95 -3.62
CA ILE A 74 4.58 -13.47 -3.22
C ILE A 74 5.34 -13.17 -4.50
N THR A 75 5.89 -11.97 -4.62
CA THR A 75 6.73 -11.61 -5.76
C THR A 75 8.18 -11.91 -5.41
N PRO A 76 8.89 -12.76 -6.16
CA PRO A 76 10.31 -13.03 -5.93
C PRO A 76 11.19 -11.78 -6.03
N ASP A 77 12.25 -11.71 -5.22
CA ASP A 77 13.14 -10.54 -5.13
C ASP A 77 13.81 -10.21 -6.46
N ASP A 78 14.21 -11.22 -7.24
CA ASP A 78 14.82 -11.04 -8.56
C ASP A 78 13.86 -10.36 -9.54
N LYS A 79 12.57 -10.67 -9.46
CA LYS A 79 11.53 -10.02 -10.26
C LYS A 79 11.28 -8.59 -9.79
N ILE A 80 11.33 -8.32 -8.49
CA ILE A 80 11.26 -6.96 -7.93
C ILE A 80 12.44 -6.13 -8.43
N GLU A 81 13.66 -6.64 -8.29
CA GLU A 81 14.90 -5.98 -8.71
C GLU A 81 14.88 -5.66 -10.21
N LYS A 82 14.51 -6.65 -11.04
CA LYS A 82 14.39 -6.46 -12.49
C LYS A 82 13.40 -5.36 -12.83
N MET A 83 12.28 -5.28 -12.12
CA MET A 83 11.29 -4.23 -12.36
C MET A 83 11.76 -2.86 -11.88
N ASN A 84 12.43 -2.79 -10.73
CA ASN A 84 13.03 -1.55 -10.21
C ASN A 84 14.07 -1.00 -11.19
N ASN A 85 14.95 -1.86 -11.73
CA ASN A 85 15.93 -1.47 -12.75
C ASN A 85 15.25 -0.98 -14.04
N LYS A 86 14.22 -1.69 -14.51
CA LYS A 86 13.48 -1.30 -15.72
C LYS A 86 12.75 0.04 -15.55
N LEU A 87 12.22 0.32 -14.37
CA LEU A 87 11.41 1.50 -14.08
C LEU A 87 12.17 2.62 -13.35
N GLY A 88 13.48 2.49 -13.12
CA GLY A 88 14.25 3.39 -12.26
C GLY A 88 14.06 4.88 -12.57
N LYS A 89 14.10 5.27 -13.86
CA LYS A 89 13.84 6.66 -14.28
C LYS A 89 12.43 7.13 -13.95
N PHE A 90 11.44 6.25 -14.11
CA PHE A 90 10.06 6.55 -13.80
C PHE A 90 9.86 6.70 -12.29
N ILE A 91 10.39 5.76 -11.50
CA ILE A 91 10.35 5.76 -10.03
C ILE A 91 10.98 7.04 -9.50
N SER A 92 12.23 7.35 -9.90
CA SER A 92 12.93 8.58 -9.49
C SER A 92 12.09 9.82 -9.77
N LYS A 93 11.55 9.96 -10.99
CA LYS A 93 10.71 11.10 -11.37
C LYS A 93 9.45 11.22 -10.50
N GLN A 94 8.82 10.12 -10.13
CA GLN A 94 7.60 10.16 -9.30
C GLN A 94 7.93 10.49 -7.84
N LEU A 95 9.04 9.97 -7.31
CA LEU A 95 9.51 10.30 -5.96
C LEU A 95 9.94 11.76 -5.86
N ASP A 96 10.63 12.29 -6.87
CA ASP A 96 11.00 13.71 -6.92
C ASP A 96 9.74 14.59 -6.87
N ALA A 97 8.73 14.28 -7.70
CA ALA A 97 7.47 15.03 -7.73
C ALA A 97 6.68 14.91 -6.41
N TYR A 98 6.76 13.77 -5.72
CA TYR A 98 6.20 13.61 -4.38
C TYR A 98 6.91 14.52 -3.38
N GLU A 99 8.23 14.46 -3.33
CA GLU A 99 9.04 15.18 -2.36
C GLU A 99 8.99 16.70 -2.53
N THR A 100 8.95 17.19 -3.76
CA THR A 100 8.98 18.64 -4.03
C THR A 100 7.59 19.28 -3.98
N THR A 101 6.55 18.50 -4.25
CA THR A 101 5.23 19.07 -4.57
C THR A 101 4.11 18.30 -3.89
N TRP A 102 3.90 17.03 -4.24
CA TRP A 102 2.63 16.37 -3.88
C TRP A 102 2.48 16.08 -2.40
N LYS A 103 3.55 15.86 -1.64
CA LYS A 103 3.44 15.62 -0.19
C LYS A 103 2.86 16.81 0.58
N ASN A 104 3.00 18.02 0.05
CA ASN A 104 2.51 19.25 0.67
C ASN A 104 1.15 19.69 0.11
N GLU A 105 0.85 19.34 -1.15
CA GLU A 105 -0.38 19.74 -1.83
C GLU A 105 -1.54 18.76 -1.63
N LYS A 106 -1.24 17.48 -1.36
CA LYS A 106 -2.23 16.42 -1.26
C LYS A 106 -2.24 15.81 0.13
N ASN A 107 -3.44 15.43 0.55
CA ASN A 107 -3.64 14.72 1.80
C ASN A 107 -3.62 13.21 1.56
N TYR A 108 -2.42 12.65 1.50
CA TYR A 108 -2.23 11.20 1.40
C TYR A 108 -2.57 10.52 2.72
N LYS A 109 -3.08 9.29 2.65
CA LYS A 109 -3.38 8.52 3.86
C LYS A 109 -2.08 8.15 4.59
N HIS A 110 -2.23 7.78 5.86
CA HIS A 110 -1.16 7.31 6.72
C HIS A 110 -1.54 5.97 7.34
N LEU A 111 -0.62 5.00 7.33
CA LEU A 111 -0.73 3.71 7.98
C LEU A 111 0.07 3.76 9.29
N SER A 112 -0.63 3.92 10.40
CA SER A 112 -0.03 4.02 11.73
C SER A 112 0.10 2.66 12.41
N THR A 113 0.93 2.61 13.46
CA THR A 113 1.24 1.37 14.18
C THR A 113 0.03 0.73 14.85
N ASP A 114 -0.96 1.51 15.30
CA ASP A 114 -2.21 1.04 15.91
C ASP A 114 -3.14 0.33 14.92
N MET A 115 -2.86 0.40 13.61
CA MET A 115 -3.57 -0.35 12.58
C MET A 115 -3.00 -1.74 12.33
N ALA A 116 -1.99 -2.17 13.10
CA ALA A 116 -1.48 -3.54 13.05
C ALA A 116 -2.63 -4.53 13.29
N ILE A 117 -2.74 -5.54 12.42
CA ILE A 117 -3.75 -6.58 12.56
C ILE A 117 -3.32 -7.53 13.69
N PRO A 118 -4.13 -7.68 14.76
CA PRO A 118 -3.82 -8.60 15.84
C PRO A 118 -3.71 -10.05 15.35
N GLU A 119 -2.80 -10.80 15.94
CA GLU A 119 -2.48 -12.17 15.51
C GLU A 119 -3.68 -13.11 15.56
N GLU A 120 -4.61 -12.92 16.51
CA GLU A 120 -5.83 -13.70 16.61
C GLU A 120 -6.78 -13.59 15.40
N TYR A 121 -6.54 -12.59 14.54
CA TYR A 121 -7.27 -12.43 13.29
C TYR A 121 -6.52 -12.93 12.05
N LEU A 122 -5.24 -13.28 12.20
CA LEU A 122 -4.37 -13.82 11.16
C LEU A 122 -4.44 -15.35 11.19
N ASN A 123 -5.55 -15.91 10.68
CA ASN A 123 -5.78 -17.36 10.59
C ASN A 123 -5.44 -17.90 9.22
#